data_AF-A0ABD5YNK0-F1
#
_entry.id   AF-A0ABD5YNK0-F1
#
_cell.length_a   1.000
_cell.length_b   1.000
_cell.length_c   1.000
_cell.angle_alpha   90.00
_cell.angle_beta   90.00
_cell.angle_gamma   90.00
#
_symmetry.space_group_name_H-M   'P 1'
#
loop_
_entity.id
_entity.type
_entity.pdbx_description
1 polymer ?
#
loop_
_entity_poly.entity_id
_entity_poly.type
_entity_poly.pdbx_seq_one_letter_code
_entity_poly.pdbx_strand_id
1 'polypeptide(L)'
;MSDSNPNSILSHGERVVAELLADGLSTEEIAATRDVSHEEVEKSIDRIYEKTERALVTLAESPFTTEVGVKNEETRANVVKAFDDDSEGGSSKRADL
;
A
#
# COMPACT_ATOMS: atom_id res chain seq x y z
N MET A 1 4.76 -19.82 14.18
CA MET A 1 5.08 -18.49 14.72
C MET A 1 4.00 -17.56 14.19
N SER A 2 3.14 -17.04 15.06
CA SER A 2 1.98 -16.23 14.66
C SER A 2 2.31 -14.77 14.95
N ASP A 3 2.98 -14.10 14.01
CA ASP A 3 3.02 -12.64 13.98
C ASP A 3 1.70 -12.12 13.38
N SER A 4 0.60 -12.48 14.03
CA SER A 4 -0.68 -11.88 13.75
C SER A 4 -0.73 -10.57 14.50
N ASN A 5 -0.23 -9.49 13.89
CA ASN A 5 -0.48 -8.14 14.40
C ASN A 5 -2.01 -7.97 14.47
N PRO A 6 -2.61 -8.01 15.67
CA PRO A 6 -4.06 -8.15 15.82
C PRO A 6 -4.80 -6.88 15.37
N ASN A 7 -4.05 -5.79 15.14
CA ASN A 7 -4.56 -4.49 14.73
C ASN A 7 -4.36 -4.20 13.24
N SER A 8 -3.90 -5.18 12.46
CA SER A 8 -3.75 -5.01 11.01
C SER A 8 -5.10 -4.88 10.31
N ILE A 9 -5.21 -3.88 9.42
CA ILE A 9 -6.34 -3.75 8.49
C ILE A 9 -6.31 -4.81 7.38
N LEU A 10 -5.14 -5.39 7.12
CA LEU A 10 -4.92 -6.45 6.15
C LEU A 10 -5.18 -7.83 6.77
N SER A 11 -5.83 -8.70 6.01
CA SER A 11 -5.96 -10.12 6.31
C SER A 11 -4.60 -10.81 6.34
N HIS A 12 -4.53 -12.02 6.90
CA HIS A 12 -3.27 -12.78 6.92
C HIS A 12 -2.72 -13.03 5.51
N GLY A 13 -3.58 -13.41 4.56
CA GLY A 13 -3.17 -13.64 3.17
C GLY A 13 -2.59 -12.39 2.51
N GLU A 14 -3.26 -11.25 2.68
CA GLU A 14 -2.81 -9.96 2.14
C GLU A 14 -1.50 -9.48 2.78
N ARG A 15 -1.31 -9.70 4.09
CA ARG A 15 -0.04 -9.35 4.75
C ARG A 15 1.15 -10.09 4.14
N VAL A 16 1.00 -11.39 3.93
CA VAL A 16 2.05 -12.19 3.31
C VAL A 16 2.29 -11.75 1.86
N VAL A 17 1.26 -11.33 1.10
CA VAL A 17 1.48 -10.73 -0.24
C VAL A 17 2.25 -9.42 -0.14
N ALA A 18 1.88 -8.54 0.81
CA ALA A 18 2.56 -7.25 1.00
C ALA A 18 4.02 -7.41 1.44
N GLU A 19 4.32 -8.37 2.32
CA GLU A 19 5.68 -8.70 2.76
C GLU A 19 6.54 -9.15 1.57
N LEU A 20 6.05 -10.08 0.75
CA LEU A 20 6.79 -10.57 -0.42
C LEU A 20 7.00 -9.49 -1.48
N LEU A 21 6.04 -8.57 -1.67
CA LEU A 21 6.22 -7.39 -2.52
C LEU A 21 7.29 -6.45 -1.98
N ALA A 22 7.32 -6.24 -0.66
CA ALA A 22 8.34 -5.41 -0.02
C ALA A 22 9.75 -6.02 -0.13
N ASP A 23 9.83 -7.35 -0.16
CA ASP A 23 11.07 -8.10 -0.44
C ASP A 23 11.48 -8.05 -1.93
N GLY A 24 10.66 -7.44 -2.79
CA GLY A 24 10.97 -7.19 -4.20
C GLY A 24 10.58 -8.31 -5.16
N LEU A 25 9.76 -9.28 -4.74
CA LEU A 25 9.29 -10.35 -5.61
C LEU A 25 8.26 -9.84 -6.62
N SER A 26 8.28 -10.42 -7.82
CA SER A 26 7.23 -10.20 -8.82
C SER A 26 5.92 -10.88 -8.43
N THR A 27 4.81 -10.46 -9.02
CA THR A 27 3.50 -11.06 -8.79
C THR A 27 3.45 -12.53 -9.23
N GLU A 28 4.20 -12.91 -10.26
CA GLU A 28 4.37 -14.30 -10.68
C GLU A 28 5.17 -15.13 -9.67
N GLU A 29 6.25 -14.57 -9.12
CA GLU A 29 7.05 -15.23 -8.08
C GLU A 29 6.25 -15.42 -6.78
N ILE A 30 5.41 -14.43 -6.44
CA ILE A 30 4.50 -14.51 -5.31
C ILE A 30 3.43 -15.58 -5.54
N ALA A 31 2.84 -15.64 -6.74
CA ALA A 31 1.86 -16.65 -7.11
C ALA A 31 2.45 -18.07 -6.98
N ALA A 32 3.67 -18.26 -7.50
CA ALA A 32 4.40 -19.52 -7.39
C ALA A 32 4.74 -19.88 -5.94
N THR A 33 5.22 -18.91 -5.14
CA THR A 33 5.58 -19.10 -3.73
C THR A 33 4.36 -19.50 -2.88
N ARG A 34 3.20 -18.96 -3.22
CA ARG A 34 1.96 -19.14 -2.46
C ARG A 34 1.05 -20.25 -2.98
N ASP A 35 1.42 -20.88 -4.10
CA ASP A 35 0.60 -21.88 -4.79
C ASP A 35 -0.82 -21.37 -5.11
N VAL A 36 -0.90 -20.16 -5.65
CA VAL A 36 -2.14 -19.50 -6.09
C VAL A 36 -1.99 -18.96 -7.51
N SER A 37 -3.10 -18.56 -8.13
CA SER A 37 -3.05 -17.94 -9.45
C SER A 37 -2.47 -16.53 -9.42
N HIS A 38 -1.88 -16.10 -10.54
CA HIS A 38 -1.41 -14.73 -10.73
C HIS A 38 -2.54 -13.70 -10.50
N GLU A 39 -3.74 -13.97 -11.03
CA GLU A 39 -4.93 -13.13 -10.87
C GLU A 39 -5.35 -13.00 -9.40
N GLU A 40 -5.18 -14.04 -8.57
CA GLU A 40 -5.46 -13.96 -7.13
C GLU A 40 -4.47 -13.08 -6.37
N VAL A 41 -3.22 -13.03 -6.81
CA VAL A 41 -2.21 -12.11 -6.28
C VAL A 41 -2.58 -10.68 -6.65
N GLU A 42 -2.87 -10.40 -7.91
CA GLU A 42 -3.31 -9.07 -8.39
C GLU A 42 -4.55 -8.59 -7.60
N LYS A 43 -5.57 -9.43 -7.47
CA LYS A 43 -6.76 -9.11 -6.66
C LYS A 43 -6.43 -8.86 -5.18
N SER A 44 -5.40 -9.52 -4.64
CA SER A 44 -4.97 -9.26 -3.27
C SER A 44 -4.29 -7.91 -3.14
N ILE A 45 -3.51 -7.50 -4.14
CA ILE A 45 -2.88 -6.19 -4.23
C ILE A 45 -3.94 -5.09 -4.30
N ASP A 46 -4.95 -5.25 -5.16
CA ASP A 46 -6.06 -4.29 -5.27
C ASP A 46 -6.76 -4.07 -3.92
N ARG A 47 -7.05 -5.17 -3.20
CA ARG A 47 -7.65 -5.10 -1.86
C ARG A 47 -6.75 -4.43 -0.83
N ILE A 48 -5.43 -4.62 -0.93
CA ILE A 48 -4.46 -3.95 -0.05
C ILE A 48 -4.51 -2.45 -0.29
N TYR A 49 -4.51 -2.01 -1.55
CA TYR A 49 -4.63 -0.60 -1.92
C TYR A 49 -5.93 0.01 -1.41
N GLU A 50 -7.09 -0.58 -1.69
CA GLU A 50 -8.40 -0.08 -1.22
C GLU A 50 -8.45 0.07 0.31
N LYS A 51 -7.94 -0.93 1.04
CA LYS A 51 -7.94 -0.89 2.52
C LYS A 51 -7.04 0.21 3.03
N THR A 52 -5.87 0.38 2.41
CA THR A 52 -4.90 1.41 2.78
C THR A 52 -5.45 2.80 2.51
N GLU A 53 -6.04 3.03 1.33
CA GLU A 53 -6.69 4.29 0.98
C GLU A 53 -7.80 4.63 1.98
N ARG A 54 -8.72 3.69 2.25
CA ARG A 54 -9.80 3.91 3.22
C ARG A 54 -9.28 4.24 4.61
N ALA A 55 -8.22 3.57 5.05
CA ALA A 55 -7.60 3.84 6.34
C ALA A 55 -6.97 5.24 6.38
N LEU A 56 -6.34 5.67 5.30
CA LEU A 56 -5.75 7.01 5.18
C LEU A 56 -6.81 8.10 5.15
N VAL A 57 -7.91 7.92 4.42
CA VAL A 57 -9.06 8.85 4.42
C VAL A 57 -9.64 8.96 5.83
N THR A 58 -9.90 7.83 6.48
CA THR A 58 -10.41 7.79 7.86
C THR A 58 -9.45 8.49 8.83
N LEU A 59 -8.16 8.30 8.63
CA LEU A 59 -7.14 8.99 9.42
C LEU A 59 -7.23 10.49 9.17
N ALA A 60 -7.20 10.96 7.92
CA ALA A 60 -7.25 12.39 7.58
C ALA A 60 -8.47 13.12 8.15
N GLU A 61 -9.63 12.47 8.25
CA GLU A 61 -10.85 13.03 8.84
C GLU A 61 -10.83 13.06 10.38
N SER A 62 -9.92 12.34 11.03
CA SER A 62 -9.91 12.20 12.48
C SER A 62 -9.39 13.48 13.17
N PRO A 63 -10.16 14.05 14.12
CA PRO A 63 -9.72 15.23 14.89
C PRO A 63 -8.54 14.91 15.82
N PHE A 64 -8.25 13.61 16.03
CA PHE A 64 -7.17 13.14 16.90
C PHE A 64 -5.87 12.86 16.13
N THR A 65 -5.78 13.07 14.82
CA THR A 65 -4.56 12.83 14.04
C THR A 65 -3.32 13.54 14.57
N THR A 66 -3.50 14.75 15.09
CA THR A 66 -2.43 15.56 15.70
C THR A 66 -1.98 14.99 17.04
N GLU A 67 -2.89 14.37 17.81
CA GLU A 67 -2.62 13.81 19.15
C GLU A 67 -2.14 12.36 19.11
N VAL A 68 -2.73 11.55 18.24
CA VAL A 68 -2.29 10.17 17.94
C VAL A 68 -0.94 10.19 17.26
N GLY A 69 -0.60 11.33 16.63
CA GLY A 69 0.72 11.72 16.16
C GLY A 69 1.46 10.54 15.59
N VAL A 70 1.38 10.31 14.28
CA VAL A 70 2.26 9.38 13.54
C VAL A 70 3.62 9.45 14.22
N LYS A 71 3.96 8.47 15.07
CA LYS A 71 5.02 8.63 16.09
C LYS A 71 6.42 8.73 15.48
N ASN A 72 6.48 8.84 14.16
CA ASN A 72 7.63 9.08 13.35
C ASN A 72 7.29 10.14 12.29
N GLU A 73 7.77 11.37 12.49
CA GLU A 73 7.64 12.50 11.55
C GLU A 73 8.14 12.11 10.14
N GLU A 74 9.14 11.22 10.08
CA GLU A 74 9.68 10.62 8.84
C GLU A 74 8.62 9.80 8.08
N THR A 75 7.81 9.03 8.80
CA THR A 75 6.72 8.25 8.21
C THR A 75 5.63 9.16 7.65
N ARG A 76 5.32 10.28 8.32
CA ARG A 76 4.38 11.27 7.79
C ARG A 76 4.93 11.95 6.53
N ALA A 77 6.19 12.39 6.56
CA ALA A 77 6.83 13.05 5.41
C ALA A 77 6.92 12.14 4.18
N ASN A 78 7.25 10.86 4.36
CA ASN A 78 7.32 9.90 3.26
C ASN A 78 5.95 9.58 2.66
N VAL A 79 4.89 9.50 3.49
CA VAL A 79 3.52 9.31 3.01
C VAL A 79 3.06 10.53 2.21
N VAL A 80 3.25 11.75 2.72
CA VAL A 80 2.90 12.99 2.00
C VAL A 80 3.65 13.11 0.68
N LYS A 81 4.97 12.84 0.68
CA LYS A 81 5.79 12.91 -0.53
C LYS A 81 5.34 11.90 -1.60
N ALA A 82 4.94 10.69 -1.21
CA ALA A 82 4.43 9.68 -2.14
C ALA A 82 3.12 10.10 -2.82
N PHE A 83 2.29 10.92 -2.16
CA PHE A 83 1.06 11.46 -2.74
C PHE A 83 1.29 12.70 -3.62
N ASP A 84 2.32 13.50 -3.34
CA ASP A 84 2.65 14.69 -4.14
C ASP A 84 3.35 14.32 -5.47
N ASP A 85 4.19 13.27 -5.50
CA ASP A 85 4.92 12.82 -6.71
C ASP A 85 4.00 12.26 -7.82
N ASP A 86 2.80 11.75 -7.50
CA ASP A 86 1.81 11.29 -8.49
C ASP A 86 1.04 12.44 -9.16
N SER A 87 1.23 13.69 -8.70
CA SER A 87 0.53 14.86 -9.24
C SER A 87 1.28 15.59 -10.37
N GLU A 88 2.56 15.28 -10.62
CA GLU A 88 3.39 15.98 -11.62
C GLU A 88 3.73 15.16 -12.90
N GLY A 89 3.06 14.03 -13.12
CA GLY A 89 3.35 13.12 -14.24
C GLY A 89 2.44 13.23 -15.48
N GLY A 90 1.95 14.43 -15.86
CA GLY A 90 0.81 14.50 -16.80
C GLY A 90 0.74 15.67 -17.79
N SER A 91 1.83 16.38 -18.10
CA SER A 91 1.83 17.33 -19.25
C SER A 91 2.52 16.71 -20.45
N SER A 92 1.70 16.03 -21.25
CA SER A 92 2.02 15.43 -22.55
C SER A 92 2.75 16.42 -23.47
N LYS A 93 4.06 16.22 -23.67
CA LYS A 93 4.76 16.69 -24.87
C LYS A 93 4.28 15.84 -26.04
N ARG A 94 3.23 16.29 -26.73
CA ARG A 94 2.97 15.86 -28.11
C ARG A 94 3.90 16.64 -29.03
N ALA A 95 4.85 15.89 -29.59
CA ALA A 95 5.65 16.31 -30.73
C ALA A 95 4.80 16.36 -32.02
N ASP A 96 5.26 17.23 -32.93
CA ASP A 96 5.08 17.26 -34.39
C ASP A 96 3.70 17.63 -34.98
N LEU A 97 3.65 18.85 -35.55
CA LEU A 97 3.28 19.14 -36.96
C LEU A 97 3.70 20.57 -37.34
#